data_AF-A0A6I1VXI2-F1
#
_entry.id   AF-A0A6I1VXI2-F1
#
_cell.length_a   1.000
_cell.length_b   1.000
_cell.length_c   1.000
_cell.angle_alpha   90.00
_cell.angle_beta   90.00
_cell.angle_gamma   90.00
#
_symmetry.space_group_name_H-M   'P 1'
#
loop_
_entity.id
_entity.type
_entity.pdbx_description
1 polymer ?
#
loop_
_entity_poly.entity_id
_entity_poly.type
_entity_poly.pdbx_seq_one_letter_code
_entity_poly.pdbx_strand_id
1 'polypeptide(L)'
;RVNSEVLAPPANNGDVVVVQTQDDHLIGLDASTGNQRWIYDSTPGVLTLRGTGAPLVTNHLAIAGLSTGKVVALDTQNGVPVWE
;
A
#
# COMPACT_ATOMS: atom_id res chain seq x y z
N ARG A 1 0.34 0.94 12.32
CA ARG A 1 0.74 2.35 12.54
C ARG A 1 1.51 2.79 11.30
N VAL A 2 1.25 3.99 10.77
CA VAL A 2 2.01 4.51 9.61
C VAL A 2 3.22 5.28 10.14
N ASN A 3 4.42 4.85 9.75
CA ASN A 3 5.69 5.35 10.32
C ASN A 3 6.52 6.20 9.33
N SER A 4 5.99 6.47 8.14
CA SER A 4 6.64 7.22 7.09
C SER A 4 5.65 8.17 6.40
N GLU A 5 6.15 9.03 5.51
CA GLU A 5 5.36 10.07 4.86
C GLU A 5 4.34 9.48 3.88
N VAL A 6 3.12 10.00 3.89
CA VAL A 6 2.03 9.63 2.98
C VAL A 6 1.82 10.77 1.99
N LEU A 7 2.14 10.54 0.72
CA LEU A 7 2.12 11.57 -0.32
C LEU A 7 0.83 11.60 -1.15
N ALA A 8 0.01 10.55 -1.06
CA ALA A 8 -1.25 10.43 -1.78
C ALA A 8 -2.40 10.00 -0.84
N PRO A 9 -3.65 10.34 -1.15
CA PRO A 9 -4.79 9.89 -0.35
C PRO A 9 -4.84 8.36 -0.22
N PRO A 10 -5.07 7.82 1.00
CA PRO A 10 -5.38 6.41 1.18
C PRO A 10 -6.64 5.99 0.42
N ALA A 11 -6.75 4.71 0.10
CA ALA A 11 -7.95 4.12 -0.50
C ALA A 11 -8.51 3.00 0.38
N ASN A 12 -9.79 2.69 0.25
CA ASN A 12 -10.44 1.65 1.04
C ASN A 12 -11.60 0.99 0.30
N ASN A 13 -12.04 -0.16 0.79
CA ASN A 13 -13.23 -0.88 0.32
C ASN A 13 -14.29 -1.05 1.43
N GLY A 14 -14.20 -0.27 2.51
CA GLY A 14 -15.04 -0.39 3.71
C GLY A 14 -14.59 -1.44 4.74
N ASP A 15 -13.66 -2.33 4.39
CA ASP A 15 -13.09 -3.34 5.31
C ASP A 15 -11.63 -3.03 5.64
N VAL A 16 -10.82 -2.68 4.63
CA VAL A 16 -9.42 -2.31 4.80
C VAL A 16 -9.16 -0.92 4.21
N VAL A 17 -8.38 -0.11 4.94
CA VAL A 17 -7.77 1.13 4.45
C VAL A 17 -6.33 0.83 4.07
N VAL A 18 -5.98 1.09 2.83
CA VAL A 18 -4.62 0.89 2.31
C VAL A 18 -3.93 2.24 2.18
N VAL A 19 -2.75 2.31 2.78
CA VAL A 19 -1.87 3.47 2.76
C VAL A 19 -0.57 3.08 2.09
N GLN A 20 -0.11 3.88 1.14
CA GLN A 20 1.26 3.77 0.61
C GLN A 20 2.11 4.90 1.20
N THR A 21 3.30 4.56 1.66
CA THR A 21 4.30 5.52 2.14
C THR A 21 5.38 5.77 1.08
N GLN A 22 6.13 6.87 1.22
CA GLN A 22 7.17 7.26 0.27
C GLN A 22 8.32 6.23 0.15
N ASP A 23 8.56 5.44 1.18
CA ASP A 23 9.57 4.37 1.24
C ASP A 23 9.04 3.00 0.78
N ASP A 24 7.99 3.00 -0.06
CA ASP A 24 7.42 1.80 -0.71
C ASP A 24 6.82 0.75 0.26
N HIS A 25 6.39 1.16 1.46
CA HIS A 25 5.53 0.32 2.28
C HIS A 25 4.07 0.48 1.84
N LEU A 26 3.39 -0.66 1.62
CA LEU A 26 1.93 -0.70 1.60
C LEU A 26 1.44 -1.24 2.93
N ILE A 27 0.58 -0.49 3.60
CA ILE A 27 0.05 -0.83 4.92
C ILE A 27 -1.46 -1.01 4.81
N GLY A 28 -1.95 -2.20 5.18
CA GLY A 28 -3.37 -2.48 5.33
C GLY A 28 -3.80 -2.26 6.77
N LEU A 29 -4.73 -1.34 6.99
CA LEU A 29 -5.34 -1.05 8.27
C LEU A 29 -6.79 -1.52 8.28
N ASP A 30 -7.24 -2.09 9.39
CA ASP A 30 -8.64 -2.35 9.63
C ASP A 30 -9.44 -1.04 9.59
N ALA A 31 -10.48 -0.97 8.76
CA ALA A 31 -11.22 0.27 8.53
C ALA A 31 -12.01 0.74 9.78
N SER A 32 -12.35 -0.17 10.69
CA SER A 32 -13.15 0.14 11.87
C SER A 32 -12.30 0.56 13.07
N THR A 33 -11.14 -0.06 13.23
CA THR A 33 -10.27 0.12 14.42
C THR A 33 -9.00 0.90 14.12
N GLY A 34 -8.59 1.01 12.86
CA GLY A 34 -7.30 1.57 12.46
C GLY A 34 -6.09 0.69 12.80
N ASN A 35 -6.33 -0.52 13.33
CA ASN A 35 -5.26 -1.46 13.65
C ASN A 35 -4.63 -2.01 12.38
N GLN A 36 -3.32 -2.23 12.41
CA GLN A 36 -2.62 -2.81 11.27
C GLN A 36 -2.99 -4.28 11.10
N ARG A 37 -3.48 -4.64 9.92
CA ARG A 37 -3.72 -6.04 9.51
C ARG A 37 -2.49 -6.65 8.87
N TRP A 38 -1.86 -5.90 7.96
CA TRP A 38 -0.69 -6.36 7.23
C TRP A 38 0.18 -5.19 6.80
N ILE A 39 1.42 -5.52 6.44
CA ILE A 39 2.37 -4.63 5.80
C ILE A 39 3.06 -5.41 4.68
N TYR A 40 3.21 -4.77 3.53
CA TYR A 40 4.03 -5.25 2.44
C TYR A 40 5.20 -4.29 2.27
N ASP A 41 6.41 -4.85 2.39
CA ASP A 41 7.66 -4.12 2.30
C ASP A 41 8.30 -4.42 0.94
N SER A 42 8.44 -3.40 0.11
CA SER A 42 9.34 -3.43 -1.05
C SER A 42 10.66 -2.77 -0.66
N THR A 43 11.78 -3.23 -1.22
CA THR A 43 13.07 -2.54 -1.05
C THR A 43 13.17 -1.46 -2.12
N PRO A 44 13.03 -0.16 -1.78
CA PRO A 44 13.19 0.90 -2.76
C PRO A 44 14.64 0.97 -3.24
N GLY A 45 14.85 1.53 -4.44
CA GLY A 45 16.19 1.81 -4.94
C GLY A 45 16.90 2.89 -4.12
N VAL A 46 18.23 2.97 -4.26
CA VAL A 46 19.06 4.00 -3.57
C VAL A 46 18.71 5.42 -4.01
N LEU A 47 18.18 5.58 -5.23
CA LEU A 47 17.66 6.82 -5.77
C LEU A 47 16.37 6.53 -6.52
N THR A 48 15.27 7.13 -6.06
CA THR A 48 13.94 6.95 -6.64
C THR A 48 13.30 8.31 -6.91
N LEU A 49 12.31 8.34 -7.81
CA LEU A 49 11.50 9.53 -7.97
C LEU A 49 10.61 9.71 -6.75
N ARG A 50 10.53 10.94 -6.25
CA ARG A 50 9.63 11.27 -5.15
C ARG A 50 8.21 11.44 -5.69
N GLY A 51 7.31 10.59 -5.23
CA GLY A 51 5.90 10.65 -5.54
C GLY A 51 5.31 9.26 -5.63
N THR A 52 4.13 9.08 -5.06
CA THR A 52 3.36 7.84 -5.14
C THR A 52 1.95 8.20 -5.60
N GLY A 53 1.34 7.34 -6.42
CA GLY A 53 -0.08 7.46 -6.75
C GLY A 53 -0.94 7.04 -5.56
N ALA A 54 -2.22 7.42 -5.57
CA ALA A 54 -3.18 6.81 -4.64
C ALA A 54 -3.33 5.31 -5.01
N PRO A 55 -3.31 4.38 -4.03
CA PRO A 55 -3.57 2.98 -4.31
C PRO A 55 -5.00 2.79 -4.83
N LEU A 56 -5.21 1.77 -5.65
CA LEU A 56 -6.54 1.33 -6.06
C LEU A 56 -6.94 0.11 -5.24
N VAL A 57 -8.05 0.22 -4.50
CA VAL A 57 -8.54 -0.88 -3.66
C VAL A 57 -9.87 -1.38 -4.21
N THR A 58 -9.93 -2.69 -4.46
CA THR A 58 -11.14 -3.43 -4.80
C THR A 58 -11.57 -4.31 -3.62
N ASN A 59 -12.55 -5.19 -3.80
CA ASN A 59 -12.91 -6.14 -2.74
C ASN A 59 -11.76 -7.12 -2.41
N HIS A 60 -10.96 -7.51 -3.41
CA HIS A 60 -9.94 -8.57 -3.25
C HIS A 60 -8.50 -8.10 -3.45
N LEU A 61 -8.30 -7.00 -4.18
CA LEU A 61 -6.97 -6.51 -4.55
C LEU A 61 -6.73 -5.08 -4.09
N ALA A 62 -5.55 -4.84 -3.54
CA ALA A 62 -4.94 -3.53 -3.37
C ALA A 62 -3.80 -3.38 -4.39
N ILE A 63 -3.90 -2.38 -5.27
CA ILE A 63 -2.97 -2.19 -6.39
C ILE A 63 -2.24 -0.87 -6.19
N ALA A 64 -0.92 -0.87 -6.32
CA ALA A 64 -0.11 0.35 -6.25
C ALA A 64 1.10 0.30 -7.18
N GLY A 65 1.52 1.48 -7.63
CA GLY A 65 2.80 1.67 -8.30
C GLY A 65 3.89 1.96 -7.26
N LEU A 66 4.99 1.22 -7.34
CA LEU A 66 6.16 1.39 -6.47
C LEU A 66 7.15 2.39 -7.08
N SER A 67 8.00 2.98 -6.24
CA SER A 67 9.03 3.92 -6.68
C SER A 67 10.08 3.31 -7.63
N THR A 68 10.13 1.98 -7.69
CA THR A 68 10.95 1.19 -8.63
C THR A 68 10.38 1.13 -10.05
N GLY A 69 9.15 1.61 -10.26
CA GLY A 69 8.43 1.53 -11.53
C GLY A 69 7.60 0.26 -11.72
N LYS A 70 7.67 -0.69 -10.76
CA LYS A 70 6.79 -1.86 -10.73
C LYS A 70 5.37 -1.48 -10.31
N VAL A 71 4.41 -2.32 -10.69
CA VAL A 71 3.05 -2.29 -10.15
C VAL A 71 2.84 -3.60 -9.42
N VAL A 72 2.32 -3.54 -8.20
CA VAL A 72 2.01 -4.72 -7.40
C VAL A 72 0.52 -4.79 -7.15
N ALA A 73 -0.03 -6.01 -7.14
CA ALA A 73 -1.36 -6.27 -6.59
C ALA A 73 -1.26 -7.23 -5.40
N LEU A 74 -1.80 -6.79 -4.27
CA LEU A 74 -1.82 -7.53 -3.02
C LEU A 74 -3.25 -7.98 -2.72
N ASP A 75 -3.40 -9.16 -2.12
CA ASP A 75 -4.67 -9.58 -1.53
C ASP A 75 -5.05 -8.64 -0.36
N THR A 76 -6.28 -8.13 -0.35
CA THR A 76 -6.73 -7.12 0.62
C THR A 76 -6.80 -7.64 2.05
N GLN A 77 -6.93 -8.95 2.26
CA GLN A 77 -7.11 -9.56 3.57
C GLN A 77 -5.79 -9.79 4.28
N ASN A 78 -4.76 -10.22 3.54
CA ASN A 78 -3.49 -10.64 4.13
C ASN A 78 -2.25 -9.91 3.59
N GLY A 79 -2.38 -9.06 2.57
CA GLY A 79 -1.28 -8.30 1.99
C GLY A 79 -0.31 -9.13 1.16
N VAL A 80 -0.64 -10.39 0.85
CA VAL A 80 0.22 -11.27 0.05
C VAL A 80 0.13 -10.86 -1.43
N PRO A 81 1.27 -10.73 -2.13
CA PRO A 81 1.28 -10.45 -3.57
C PRO A 81 0.54 -11.53 -4.37
N VAL A 82 -0.39 -11.09 -5.21
CA VAL A 82 -1.04 -11.91 -6.23
C VAL A 82 -0.23 -11.88 -7.53
N TRP A 83 0.32 -10.71 -7.88
CA TRP A 83 1.27 -10.52 -8.97
C TRP A 83 2.11 -9.23 -8.78
N GLU A 84 3.24 -9.16 -9.48
CA GLU A 84 4.16 -8.00 -9.59
C GLU A 84 4.76 -7.88 -11.00
#